data_AF-A0A952QE78-F1
#
_entry.id   AF-A0A952QE78-F1
#
_cell.length_a   1.000
_cell.length_b   1.000
_cell.length_c   1.000
_cell.angle_alpha   90.00
_cell.angle_beta   90.00
_cell.angle_gamma   90.00
#
_symmetry.space_group_name_H-M   'P 1'
#
loop_
_entity.id
_entity.type
_entity.pdbx_description
1 polymer ?
#
loop_
_entity_poly.entity_id
_entity_poly.type
_entity_poly.pdbx_seq_one_letter_code
_entity_poly.pdbx_strand_id
1 'polypeptide(L)'
;MEAATPWYVPLARAVVALALAVVITFSADHSAPLGLLTFGLYGVAAGAVLAASALRLGATGVVRTVTFAQGILTVLAGIVALALPAAGLPFFVFLVTAFAAITGFLELYLGLRSRGKNGSSRDWVFVGALTALLAIAVLLVPPGYAQEFSGPDGVQRVLTASVVVVGALGAYWAILGVYLVIAGLSLRWAPRPGPAVESGE
;
A
#
# COMPACT_ATOMS: atom_id res chain seq x y z
N MET A 1 -2.31 21.05 19.08
CA MET A 1 -2.85 19.68 18.87
C MET A 1 -2.79 19.39 17.39
N GLU A 2 -2.07 18.34 17.00
CA GLU A 2 -2.03 17.87 15.60
C GLU A 2 -3.45 17.41 15.22
N ALA A 3 -3.96 17.83 14.06
CA ALA A 3 -5.31 17.45 13.63
C ALA A 3 -5.36 15.93 13.42
N ALA A 4 -6.31 15.26 14.08
CA ALA A 4 -6.49 13.81 13.94
C ALA A 4 -6.78 13.45 12.47
N THR A 5 -6.15 12.38 11.98
CA THR A 5 -6.43 11.85 10.64
C THR A 5 -7.91 11.48 10.54
N PRO A 6 -8.65 11.96 9.51
CA PRO A 6 -10.04 11.59 9.34
C PRO A 6 -10.15 10.11 8.98
N TRP A 7 -11.16 9.45 9.56
CA TRP A 7 -11.44 8.03 9.34
C TRP A 7 -11.67 7.67 7.86
N TYR A 8 -12.13 8.61 7.02
CA TYR A 8 -12.40 8.37 5.61
C TYR A 8 -11.13 8.24 4.76
N VAL A 9 -9.99 8.78 5.19
CA VAL A 9 -8.72 8.71 4.45
C VAL A 9 -8.19 7.27 4.33
N PRO A 10 -7.99 6.52 5.43
CA PRO A 10 -7.59 5.12 5.33
C PRO A 10 -8.69 4.29 4.66
N LEU A 11 -9.97 4.56 4.90
CA LEU A 11 -11.05 3.80 4.28
C LEU A 11 -11.11 3.96 2.75
N ALA A 12 -10.91 5.18 2.24
CA ALA A 12 -10.86 5.41 0.79
C ALA A 12 -9.72 4.61 0.13
N ARG A 13 -8.54 4.59 0.77
CA ARG A 13 -7.40 3.76 0.31
C ARG A 13 -7.69 2.27 0.43
N ALA A 14 -8.39 1.85 1.49
CA ALA A 14 -8.75 0.47 1.73
C ALA A 14 -9.67 -0.08 0.63
N VAL A 15 -10.69 0.69 0.24
CA VAL A 15 -11.63 0.30 -0.83
C VAL A 15 -10.88 0.02 -2.13
N VAL A 16 -9.96 0.91 -2.52
CA VAL A 16 -9.14 0.73 -3.72
C VAL A 16 -8.24 -0.52 -3.61
N ALA A 17 -7.55 -0.69 -2.48
CA ALA A 17 -6.69 -1.85 -2.24
C ALA A 17 -7.48 -3.16 -2.32
N LEU A 18 -8.60 -3.25 -1.61
CA LEU A 18 -9.42 -4.45 -1.56
C LEU A 18 -10.04 -4.78 -2.91
N ALA A 19 -10.53 -3.77 -3.65
CA ALA A 19 -11.06 -3.98 -4.99
C ALA A 19 -10.00 -4.60 -5.92
N LEU A 20 -8.77 -4.08 -5.88
CA LEU A 20 -7.68 -4.59 -6.71
C LEU A 20 -7.13 -5.94 -6.23
N ALA A 21 -7.16 -6.19 -4.92
CA ALA A 21 -6.85 -7.51 -4.36
C ALA A 21 -7.84 -8.57 -4.85
N VAL A 22 -9.14 -8.25 -4.88
CA VAL A 22 -10.19 -9.13 -5.43
C VAL A 22 -9.95 -9.36 -6.93
N VAL A 23 -9.66 -8.30 -7.70
CA VAL A 23 -9.36 -8.42 -9.13
C VAL A 23 -8.20 -9.38 -9.38
N ILE A 24 -7.08 -9.24 -8.67
CA ILE A 24 -5.95 -10.16 -8.83
C ILE A 24 -6.31 -11.58 -8.39
N THR A 25 -6.88 -11.74 -7.20
CA THR A 25 -7.12 -13.06 -6.57
C THR A 25 -8.04 -13.94 -7.41
N PHE A 26 -9.04 -13.34 -8.05
CA PHE A 26 -10.02 -14.06 -8.87
C PHE A 26 -9.74 -13.98 -10.37
N SER A 27 -8.61 -13.39 -10.77
CA SER A 27 -8.19 -13.39 -12.17
C SER A 27 -7.40 -14.65 -12.49
N ALA A 28 -7.74 -15.31 -13.60
CA ALA A 28 -6.88 -16.36 -14.15
C ALA A 28 -5.61 -15.77 -14.78
N ASP A 29 -5.68 -14.54 -15.28
CA ASP A 29 -4.54 -13.81 -15.80
C ASP A 29 -3.68 -13.29 -14.63
N HIS A 30 -2.39 -13.58 -14.66
CA HIS A 30 -1.36 -13.01 -13.78
C HIS A 30 -0.16 -12.52 -14.61
N SER A 31 -0.48 -11.88 -15.73
CA SER A 31 0.49 -11.27 -16.62
C SER A 31 1.06 -9.96 -16.04
N ALA A 32 2.25 -9.57 -16.50
CA ALA A 32 2.84 -8.28 -16.13
C ALA A 32 1.95 -7.06 -16.50
N PRO A 33 1.26 -7.03 -17.67
CA PRO A 33 0.28 -5.98 -17.97
C PRO A 33 -0.83 -5.84 -16.93
N LEU A 34 -1.40 -6.96 -16.45
CA LEU A 34 -2.41 -6.89 -15.38
C LEU A 34 -1.82 -6.33 -14.08
N GLY A 35 -0.61 -6.77 -13.72
CA GLY A 35 0.12 -6.24 -12.57
C GLY A 35 0.37 -4.74 -12.66
N LEU A 36 0.82 -4.25 -13.82
CA LEU A 36 1.05 -2.83 -14.09
C LEU A 36 -0.25 -2.02 -14.07
N LEU A 37 -1.32 -2.55 -14.66
CA LEU A 37 -2.63 -1.90 -14.67
C LEU A 37 -3.15 -1.73 -13.24
N THR A 38 -3.19 -2.81 -12.46
CA THR A 38 -3.70 -2.80 -11.09
C THR A 38 -2.82 -1.93 -10.18
N PHE A 39 -1.49 -2.03 -10.30
CA PHE A 39 -0.55 -1.14 -9.59
C PHE A 39 -0.76 0.32 -9.97
N GLY A 40 -0.95 0.58 -11.27
CA GLY A 40 -1.23 1.90 -11.82
C GLY A 40 -2.48 2.54 -11.21
N LEU A 41 -3.59 1.81 -11.24
CA LEU A 41 -4.87 2.24 -10.67
C LEU A 41 -4.75 2.51 -9.16
N TYR A 42 -4.08 1.62 -8.42
CA TYR A 42 -3.81 1.83 -7.00
C TYR A 42 -2.99 3.10 -6.78
N GLY A 43 -1.87 3.24 -7.50
CA GLY A 43 -0.92 4.33 -7.34
C GLY A 43 -1.56 5.70 -7.56
N VAL A 44 -2.35 5.83 -8.63
CA VAL A 44 -3.08 7.08 -8.91
C VAL A 44 -4.13 7.36 -7.84
N ALA A 45 -5.00 6.40 -7.53
CA ALA A 45 -6.12 6.65 -6.61
C ALA A 45 -5.65 6.84 -5.16
N ALA A 46 -4.85 5.92 -4.63
CA ALA A 46 -4.36 5.98 -3.25
C ALA A 46 -3.35 7.11 -3.05
N GLY A 47 -2.49 7.37 -4.05
CA GLY A 47 -1.55 8.49 -4.02
C GLY A 47 -2.26 9.84 -4.03
N ALA A 48 -3.32 9.99 -4.83
CA ALA A 48 -4.14 11.21 -4.84
C ALA A 48 -4.84 11.43 -3.50
N VAL A 49 -5.37 10.37 -2.88
CA VAL A 49 -5.96 10.45 -1.53
C VAL A 49 -4.92 10.93 -0.51
N LEU A 50 -3.70 10.37 -0.53
CA LEU A 50 -2.61 10.79 0.37
C LEU A 50 -2.20 12.25 0.12
N ALA A 51 -1.95 12.64 -1.12
CA ALA A 51 -1.56 14.01 -1.47
C ALA A 51 -2.65 15.02 -1.08
N ALA A 52 -3.91 14.74 -1.39
CA ALA A 52 -5.05 15.59 -1.01
C ALA A 52 -5.21 15.68 0.51
N SER A 53 -5.03 14.56 1.23
CA SER A 53 -5.10 14.54 2.69
C SER A 53 -4.01 15.41 3.33
N ALA A 54 -2.79 15.38 2.81
CA ALA A 54 -1.68 16.20 3.30
C ALA A 54 -1.89 17.70 3.04
N LEU A 55 -2.69 18.08 2.03
CA LEU A 55 -3.02 19.47 1.74
C LEU A 55 -4.24 19.97 2.52
N ARG A 56 -5.23 19.12 2.77
CA ARG A 56 -6.53 19.51 3.36
C ARG A 56 -6.61 19.32 4.88
N LEU A 57 -5.70 18.55 5.46
CA LEU A 57 -5.70 18.26 6.90
C LEU A 57 -4.65 19.09 7.61
N GLY A 58 -4.96 19.54 8.83
CA GLY A 58 -4.10 20.39 9.66
C GLY A 58 -2.82 19.71 10.17
N ALA A 59 -2.30 18.69 9.48
CA ALA A 59 -0.97 18.17 9.69
C ALA A 59 0.06 19.26 9.33
N THR A 60 1.08 19.44 10.15
CA THR A 60 2.11 20.48 9.96
C THR A 60 3.50 19.87 10.02
N GLY A 61 4.49 20.61 9.52
CA GLY A 61 5.90 20.19 9.56
C GLY A 61 6.20 18.92 8.75
N VAL A 62 7.11 18.10 9.28
CA VAL A 62 7.70 16.95 8.58
C VAL A 62 6.66 15.91 8.16
N VAL A 63 5.65 15.65 9.01
CA VAL A 63 4.60 14.66 8.70
C VAL A 63 3.83 15.04 7.44
N ARG A 64 3.44 16.32 7.31
CA ARG A 64 2.77 16.82 6.11
C ARG A 64 3.65 16.72 4.87
N THR A 65 4.90 17.18 4.97
CA THR A 65 5.83 17.16 3.82
C THR A 65 6.09 15.75 3.33
N VAL A 66 6.35 14.80 4.24
CA VAL A 66 6.62 13.42 3.84
C VAL A 66 5.37 12.72 3.32
N THR A 67 4.20 12.91 3.96
CA THR A 67 2.93 12.35 3.47
C THR A 67 2.58 12.88 2.07
N PHE A 68 2.79 14.17 1.83
CA PHE A 68 2.57 14.78 0.52
C PHE A 68 3.54 14.21 -0.53
N ALA A 69 4.84 14.18 -0.22
CA ALA A 69 5.87 13.65 -1.11
C ALA A 69 5.59 12.18 -1.47
N GLN A 70 5.17 11.37 -0.47
CA GLN A 70 4.79 9.98 -0.67
C GLN A 70 3.55 9.85 -1.56
N GLY A 71 2.54 10.70 -1.36
CA GLY A 71 1.36 10.76 -2.22
C GLY A 71 1.75 11.04 -3.67
N ILE A 72 2.59 12.06 -3.91
CA ILE A 72 3.09 12.40 -5.25
C ILE A 72 3.89 11.25 -5.86
N LEU A 73 4.84 10.67 -5.13
CA LEU A 73 5.64 9.54 -5.61
C LEU A 73 4.74 8.35 -6.00
N THR A 74 3.71 8.06 -5.20
CA THR A 74 2.75 6.98 -5.46
C THR A 74 1.92 7.25 -6.71
N VAL A 75 1.47 8.50 -6.92
CA VAL A 75 0.77 8.90 -8.15
C VAL A 75 1.69 8.76 -9.37
N LEU A 76 2.92 9.27 -9.29
CA LEU A 76 3.88 9.21 -10.40
C LEU A 76 4.21 7.77 -10.79
N ALA A 77 4.48 6.90 -9.81
CA ALA A 77 4.68 5.47 -10.05
C ALA A 77 3.45 4.84 -10.71
N GLY A 78 2.25 5.22 -10.27
CA GLY A 78 1.00 4.77 -10.87
C GLY A 78 0.82 5.21 -12.33
N ILE A 79 1.07 6.49 -12.63
CA ILE A 79 1.01 7.05 -13.99
C ILE A 79 2.01 6.33 -14.90
N VAL A 80 3.25 6.12 -14.43
CA VAL A 80 4.28 5.40 -15.19
C VAL A 80 3.83 3.98 -15.51
N ALA A 81 3.21 3.27 -14.56
CA ALA A 81 2.69 1.93 -14.81
C ALA A 81 1.56 1.91 -15.85
N LEU A 82 0.63 2.87 -15.77
CA LEU A 82 -0.48 3.00 -16.73
C LEU A 82 -0.02 3.43 -18.13
N ALA A 83 1.05 4.21 -18.22
CA ALA A 83 1.62 4.65 -19.49
C ALA A 83 2.40 3.54 -20.22
N LEU A 84 2.88 2.54 -19.49
CA LEU A 84 3.77 1.50 -20.00
C LEU A 84 3.24 0.07 -19.72
N PRO A 85 1.98 -0.26 -20.05
CA PRO A 85 1.38 -1.56 -19.69
C PRO A 85 2.06 -2.75 -20.38
N ALA A 86 2.75 -2.52 -21.50
CA ALA A 86 3.45 -3.54 -22.28
C ALA A 86 4.97 -3.59 -22.00
N ALA A 87 5.48 -2.89 -20.98
CA ALA A 87 6.92 -2.86 -20.69
C ALA A 87 7.49 -4.19 -20.12
N GLY A 88 6.63 -5.18 -19.88
CA GLY A 88 7.03 -6.54 -19.53
C GLY A 88 7.37 -6.75 -18.06
N LEU A 89 7.68 -8.00 -17.72
CA LEU A 89 7.91 -8.45 -16.35
C LEU A 89 9.11 -7.76 -15.67
N PRO A 90 10.29 -7.58 -16.31
CA PRO A 90 11.43 -6.93 -15.66
C PRO A 90 11.12 -5.50 -15.22
N PHE A 91 10.39 -4.75 -16.05
CA PHE A 91 9.96 -3.40 -15.71
C PHE A 91 8.96 -3.39 -14.56
N PHE A 92 7.97 -4.29 -14.58
CA PHE A 92 7.00 -4.44 -13.50
C PHE A 92 7.68 -4.75 -12.16
N VAL A 93 8.61 -5.72 -12.13
CA VAL A 93 9.40 -6.07 -10.95
C VAL A 93 10.21 -4.88 -10.46
N PHE A 94 10.92 -4.19 -11.36
CA PHE A 94 11.69 -2.99 -11.02
C PHE A 94 10.80 -1.91 -10.40
N LEU A 95 9.68 -1.58 -11.04
CA LEU A 95 8.80 -0.50 -10.62
C LEU A 95 8.18 -0.78 -9.24
N VAL A 96 7.61 -1.98 -9.05
CA VAL A 96 7.01 -2.38 -7.76
C VAL A 96 8.07 -2.42 -6.66
N THR A 97 9.24 -2.97 -6.94
CA THR A 97 10.32 -3.06 -5.94
C THR A 97 10.85 -1.68 -5.57
N ALA A 98 11.13 -0.82 -6.55
CA ALA A 98 11.62 0.54 -6.30
C ALA A 98 10.59 1.35 -5.51
N PHE A 99 9.32 1.29 -5.91
CA PHE A 99 8.22 1.89 -5.16
C PHE A 99 8.16 1.38 -3.73
N ALA A 100 8.14 0.06 -3.54
CA ALA A 100 7.96 -0.58 -2.25
C ALA A 100 9.16 -0.34 -1.31
N ALA A 101 10.39 -0.36 -1.84
CA ALA A 101 11.59 -0.06 -1.09
C ALA A 101 11.61 1.41 -0.62
N ILE A 102 11.30 2.36 -1.51
CA ILE A 102 11.32 3.79 -1.18
C ILE A 102 10.21 4.12 -0.17
N THR A 103 8.96 3.76 -0.48
CA THR A 103 7.81 4.10 0.37
C THR A 103 7.82 3.33 1.68
N GLY A 104 8.14 2.03 1.64
CA GLY A 104 8.27 1.21 2.84
C GLY A 104 9.35 1.71 3.80
N PHE A 105 10.51 2.10 3.27
CA PHE A 105 11.58 2.67 4.09
C PHE A 105 11.21 4.02 4.69
N LEU A 106 10.58 4.91 3.91
CA LEU A 106 10.15 6.23 4.40
C LEU A 106 9.14 6.12 5.55
N GLU A 107 8.11 5.28 5.41
CA GLU A 107 7.11 5.09 6.46
C GLU A 107 7.70 4.41 7.70
N LEU A 108 8.55 3.40 7.51
CA LEU A 108 9.22 2.72 8.60
C LEU A 108 10.14 3.67 9.37
N TYR A 109 10.92 4.49 8.66
CA TYR A 109 11.78 5.51 9.25
C TYR A 109 10.96 6.53 10.07
N LEU A 110 9.87 7.05 9.51
CA LEU A 110 9.00 7.99 10.20
C LEU A 110 8.39 7.39 11.47
N GLY A 111 7.80 6.20 11.36
CA GLY A 111 7.17 5.51 12.48
C GLY A 111 8.15 5.19 13.61
N LEU A 112 9.39 4.81 13.28
CA LEU A 112 10.43 4.58 14.28
C LEU A 112 10.91 5.88 14.94
N ARG A 113 11.07 6.96 14.16
CA ARG A 113 11.51 8.27 14.68
C ARG A 113 10.45 8.97 15.53
N SER A 114 9.16 8.74 15.25
CA SER A 114 8.04 9.33 16.00
C SER A 114 7.53 8.45 17.15
N ARG A 115 8.17 7.29 17.39
CA ARG A 115 7.75 6.31 18.40
C ARG A 115 7.65 6.96 19.78
N GLY A 116 6.49 6.79 20.42
CA GLY A 116 6.19 7.37 21.74
C GLY A 116 5.78 8.86 21.72
N LYS A 117 5.83 9.54 20.57
CA LYS A 117 5.42 10.94 20.42
C LYS A 117 4.06 11.09 19.74
N ASN A 118 3.78 10.24 18.74
CA ASN A 118 2.53 10.28 17.97
C ASN A 118 1.80 8.94 18.03
N GLY A 119 0.48 8.96 18.23
CA GLY A 119 -0.39 7.78 18.25
C GLY A 119 -0.35 6.97 16.94
N SER A 120 -0.19 7.67 15.80
CA SER A 120 -0.13 7.06 14.46
C SER A 120 1.19 6.35 14.13
N SER A 121 2.19 6.39 15.03
CA SER A 121 3.52 5.82 14.76
C SER A 121 3.47 4.31 14.54
N ARG A 122 2.59 3.60 15.26
CA ARG A 122 2.42 2.15 15.10
C ARG A 122 1.93 1.80 13.70
N ASP A 123 1.03 2.61 13.17
CA ASP A 123 0.44 2.37 11.87
C ASP A 123 1.45 2.60 10.75
N TRP A 124 2.27 3.65 10.86
CA TRP A 124 3.38 3.89 9.92
C TRP A 124 4.43 2.79 9.96
N VAL A 125 4.76 2.27 11.14
CA VAL A 125 5.68 1.13 11.25
C VAL A 125 5.08 -0.11 10.57
N PHE A 126 3.80 -0.41 10.79
CA PHE A 126 3.17 -1.58 10.20
C PHE A 126 3.08 -1.49 8.67
N VAL A 127 2.56 -0.38 8.14
CA VAL A 127 2.42 -0.20 6.68
C VAL A 127 3.79 -0.12 6.01
N GLY A 128 4.76 0.56 6.63
CA GLY A 128 6.13 0.62 6.13
C GLY A 128 6.80 -0.76 6.11
N ALA A 129 6.65 -1.55 7.18
CA ALA A 129 7.18 -2.90 7.25
C ALA A 129 6.52 -3.84 6.23
N LEU A 130 5.19 -3.79 6.09
CA LEU A 130 4.45 -4.58 5.11
C LEU A 130 4.90 -4.24 3.67
N THR A 131 5.12 -2.95 3.39
CA THR A 131 5.56 -2.49 2.07
C THR A 131 7.01 -2.88 1.80
N ALA A 132 7.89 -2.79 2.81
CA ALA A 132 9.26 -3.30 2.68
C ALA A 132 9.30 -4.83 2.47
N LEU A 133 8.41 -5.58 3.13
CA LEU A 133 8.26 -7.02 2.92
C LEU A 133 7.81 -7.35 1.50
N LEU A 134 6.94 -6.54 0.89
CA LEU A 134 6.60 -6.68 -0.53
C LEU A 134 7.86 -6.56 -1.42
N ALA A 135 8.69 -5.54 -1.19
CA ALA A 135 9.93 -5.37 -1.96
C ALA A 135 10.85 -6.60 -1.85
N ILE A 136 11.02 -7.12 -0.64
CA ILE A 136 11.84 -8.31 -0.37
C ILE A 136 11.23 -9.53 -1.07
N ALA A 137 9.92 -9.76 -0.91
CA ALA A 137 9.23 -10.90 -1.50
C ALA A 137 9.35 -10.91 -3.03
N VAL A 138 9.20 -9.75 -3.67
CA VAL A 138 9.33 -9.60 -5.13
C VAL A 138 10.78 -9.85 -5.59
N LEU A 139 11.78 -9.32 -4.87
CA LEU A 139 13.20 -9.51 -5.21
C LEU A 139 13.68 -10.95 -5.04
N LEU A 140 13.06 -11.72 -4.17
CA LEU A 140 13.38 -13.13 -3.96
C LEU A 140 12.88 -14.03 -5.10
N VAL A 141 12.02 -13.54 -5.99
CA VAL A 141 11.52 -14.32 -7.13
C VAL A 141 12.56 -14.31 -8.25
N PRO A 142 13.10 -15.46 -8.67
CA PRO A 142 14.02 -15.51 -9.80
C PRO A 142 13.32 -15.07 -11.09
N PRO A 143 13.95 -14.23 -11.94
CA PRO A 143 13.30 -13.67 -13.14
C PRO A 143 12.91 -14.72 -14.19
N GLY A 144 13.60 -15.87 -14.20
CA GLY A 144 13.30 -17.02 -15.06
C GLY A 144 12.52 -18.13 -14.35
N TYR A 145 11.92 -17.87 -13.18
CA TYR A 145 11.19 -18.89 -12.44
C TYR A 145 10.02 -19.42 -13.26
N ALA A 146 10.03 -20.73 -13.49
CA ALA A 146 8.98 -21.48 -14.16
C ALA A 146 8.99 -22.91 -13.60
N GLN A 147 7.98 -23.22 -12.79
CA GLN A 147 7.83 -24.55 -12.19
C GLN A 147 6.62 -25.25 -12.79
N GLU A 148 6.84 -26.38 -13.45
CA GLU A 148 5.77 -27.25 -13.92
C GLU A 148 5.11 -27.98 -12.74
N PHE A 149 3.78 -28.09 -12.77
CA PHE A 149 3.02 -28.84 -11.78
C PHE A 149 1.76 -29.45 -12.40
N SER A 150 1.34 -30.60 -11.88
CA SER A 150 0.06 -31.23 -12.23
C SER A 150 -0.99 -30.85 -11.20
N GLY A 151 -2.10 -30.27 -11.65
CA GLY A 151 -3.23 -29.97 -10.77
C GLY A 151 -3.97 -31.23 -10.32
N PRO A 152 -4.85 -31.12 -9.30
CA PRO A 152 -5.70 -32.23 -8.85
C PRO A 152 -6.62 -32.81 -9.94
N ASP A 153 -6.89 -32.02 -10.98
CA ASP A 153 -7.65 -32.37 -12.18
C ASP A 153 -6.80 -33.05 -13.27
N GLY A 154 -5.51 -33.32 -12.99
CA GLY A 154 -4.58 -33.95 -13.93
C GLY A 154 -4.04 -33.02 -15.01
N VAL A 155 -4.44 -31.74 -15.04
CA VAL A 155 -4.00 -30.77 -16.03
C VAL A 155 -2.65 -30.19 -15.64
N GLN A 156 -1.67 -30.28 -16.56
CA GLN A 156 -0.35 -29.68 -16.39
C GLN A 156 -0.43 -28.15 -16.51
N ARG A 157 0.26 -27.47 -15.60
CA ARG A 157 0.31 -26.00 -15.50
C ARG A 157 1.73 -25.56 -15.15
N VAL A 158 2.01 -24.28 -15.36
CA VAL A 158 3.31 -23.69 -15.04
C VAL A 158 3.10 -22.52 -14.09
N LEU A 159 3.78 -22.57 -12.94
CA LEU A 159 3.87 -21.44 -12.03
C LEU A 159 5.06 -20.58 -12.46
N THR A 160 4.79 -19.41 -13.02
CA THR A 160 5.82 -18.49 -13.52
C THR A 160 6.15 -17.40 -12.50
N ALA A 161 7.28 -16.73 -12.71
CA ALA A 161 7.65 -15.53 -11.95
C ALA A 161 6.55 -14.46 -11.95
N SER A 162 5.84 -14.28 -13.08
CA SER A 162 4.75 -13.30 -13.16
C SER A 162 3.58 -13.66 -12.26
N VAL A 163 3.21 -14.95 -12.19
CA VAL A 163 2.15 -15.44 -11.29
C VAL A 163 2.50 -15.14 -9.85
N VAL A 164 3.74 -15.42 -9.43
CA VAL A 164 4.21 -15.18 -8.06
C VAL A 164 4.21 -13.69 -7.73
N VAL A 165 4.78 -12.83 -8.60
CA VAL A 165 4.91 -11.39 -8.33
C VAL A 165 3.55 -10.69 -8.33
N VAL A 166 2.68 -10.98 -9.30
CA VAL A 166 1.33 -10.41 -9.37
C VAL A 166 0.50 -10.91 -8.18
N GLY A 167 0.58 -12.20 -7.85
CA GLY A 167 -0.08 -12.76 -6.68
C GLY A 167 0.40 -12.13 -5.36
N ALA A 168 1.70 -11.90 -5.20
CA ALA A 168 2.27 -11.21 -4.04
C ALA A 168 1.76 -9.76 -3.90
N LEU A 169 1.60 -9.05 -5.03
CA LEU A 169 1.01 -7.73 -5.05
C LEU A 169 -0.48 -7.75 -4.62
N GLY A 170 -1.24 -8.75 -5.07
CA GLY A 170 -2.62 -8.97 -4.63
C GLY A 170 -2.72 -9.27 -3.14
N ALA A 171 -1.87 -10.15 -2.62
CA ALA A 171 -1.79 -10.47 -1.19
C ALA A 171 -1.42 -9.24 -0.35
N TYR A 172 -0.47 -8.43 -0.81
CA TYR A 172 -0.11 -7.17 -0.18
C TYR A 172 -1.32 -6.23 -0.07
N TRP A 173 -2.09 -6.05 -1.14
CA TRP A 173 -3.28 -5.21 -1.09
C TRP A 173 -4.40 -5.77 -0.21
N ALA A 174 -4.56 -7.09 -0.15
CA ALA A 174 -5.52 -7.71 0.75
C ALA A 174 -5.18 -7.36 2.22
N ILE A 175 -3.92 -7.59 2.62
CA ILE A 175 -3.45 -7.30 3.99
C ILE A 175 -3.55 -5.81 4.29
N LEU A 176 -3.03 -4.96 3.38
CA LEU A 176 -3.08 -3.51 3.54
C LEU A 176 -4.52 -2.99 3.62
N GLY A 177 -5.40 -3.49 2.74
CA GLY A 177 -6.79 -3.10 2.67
C GLY A 177 -7.53 -3.43 3.96
N VAL A 178 -7.43 -4.67 4.46
CA VAL A 178 -8.02 -5.07 5.74
C VAL A 178 -7.49 -4.22 6.89
N TYR A 179 -6.18 -4.00 6.92
CA TYR A 179 -5.56 -3.16 7.94
C TYR A 179 -6.09 -1.72 7.92
N LEU A 180 -6.21 -1.12 6.74
CA LEU A 180 -6.74 0.24 6.58
C LEU A 180 -8.24 0.35 6.88
N VAL A 181 -9.03 -0.70 6.62
CA VAL A 181 -10.43 -0.77 7.11
C VAL A 181 -10.42 -0.69 8.62
N ILE A 182 -9.67 -1.56 9.30
CA ILE A 182 -9.59 -1.57 10.77
C ILE A 182 -9.17 -0.20 11.28
N ALA A 183 -8.12 0.40 10.73
CA ALA A 183 -7.65 1.73 11.13
C ALA A 183 -8.71 2.82 10.95
N GLY A 184 -9.39 2.85 9.80
CA GLY A 184 -10.46 3.81 9.53
C GLY A 184 -11.64 3.66 10.49
N LEU A 185 -12.07 2.41 10.72
CA LEU A 185 -13.12 2.08 11.67
C LEU A 185 -12.70 2.50 13.11
N SER A 186 -11.49 2.14 13.54
CA SER A 186 -10.96 2.55 14.86
C SER A 186 -10.96 4.07 15.06
N LEU A 187 -10.64 4.85 14.02
CA LEU A 187 -10.72 6.32 14.07
C LEU A 187 -12.16 6.83 14.16
N ARG A 188 -13.12 6.19 13.48
CA ARG A 188 -14.53 6.59 13.49
C ARG A 188 -15.17 6.42 14.87
N TRP A 189 -14.79 5.36 15.59
CA TRP A 189 -15.34 5.01 16.90
C TRP A 189 -14.45 5.38 18.09
N ALA A 190 -13.38 6.15 17.87
CA ALA A 190 -12.53 6.62 18.95
C ALA A 190 -13.32 7.51 19.94
N PRO A 191 -13.22 7.29 21.27
CA PRO A 191 -13.85 8.15 22.27
C PRO A 191 -13.41 9.60 22.09
N ARG A 192 -14.36 10.54 22.09
CA ARG A 192 -14.02 11.97 22.12
C ARG A 192 -13.47 12.30 23.51
N PRO A 193 -12.40 13.12 23.63
CA PRO A 193 -11.97 13.62 24.93
C PRO A 193 -13.17 14.25 25.65
N GLY A 194 -13.50 13.75 26.84
CA GLY A 194 -14.52 14.35 27.69
C GLY A 194 -14.10 15.77 28.11
N PRO A 195 -15.04 16.63 28.52
CA PRO A 195 -14.68 17.93 29.07
C PRO A 195 -13.71 17.74 30.23
N ALA A 196 -12.61 18.52 30.23
CA ALA A 196 -11.67 18.52 31.34
C ALA A 196 -12.45 18.81 32.62
N VAL A 197 -12.39 17.90 33.58
CA VAL A 197 -12.91 18.16 34.92
C VAL A 197 -12.03 19.27 35.47
N GLU A 198 -12.55 20.50 35.51
CA GLU A 198 -11.97 21.55 36.33
C GLU A 198 -12.00 21.05 37.77
N SER A 199 -10.84 20.60 38.26
CA SER A 199 -10.61 20.41 39.69
C SER A 199 -10.62 21.81 40.30
N GLY A 200 -11.80 22.25 40.73
CA GLY A 200 -11.95 23.43 41.57
C GLY A 200 -11.37 23.13 42.95
N GLU A 201 -10.26 23.78 43.27
CA GLU A 201 -9.83 24.12 44.63
C GLU A 201 -9.31 25.56 44.63
#